data_AF-A0A6P6Q275-F1
#
_entry.id   AF-A0A6P6Q275-F1
#
_cell.length_a   1.000
_cell.length_b   1.000
_cell.length_c   1.000
_cell.angle_alpha   90.00
_cell.angle_beta   90.00
_cell.angle_gamma   90.00
#
_symmetry.space_group_name_H-M   'P 1'
#
loop_
_entity.id
_entity.type
_entity.pdbx_description
1 polymer ?
#
loop_
_entity_poly.entity_id
_entity_poly.type
_entity_poly.pdbx_seq_one_letter_code
_entity_poly.pdbx_strand_id
1 'polypeptide(L)'
;MRRRGETVMAAAEKPTKEKLLSTLDDIEVLSRELIEMLALSRTQKLPQPGEDTDILELLVQRDKEFQELMQTAVEQGKVHQEMQALEKEVEKRDSDIQQLQKQLKEAEHILATAVYQAKEKLKSIEKARNGSISSEEIIKYAHRISASNAVCAPLNWVPGDPRRPYPTDLEMRSGILGNMSNMPTNGVNGHLPGDALAAGRLPDILTPQYPWQSADVSMGILPPHHGNDFGLEPPGHNKENEDDVEAMSTDSSSSSSDSD
;
A
#
# COMPACT_ATOMS: atom_id res chain seq x y z
N MET A 1 13.46 -3.29 35.15
CA MET A 1 13.76 -2.31 36.22
C MET A 1 12.80 -1.13 36.11
N ARG A 2 11.61 -1.20 36.73
CA ARG A 2 10.77 -0.03 37.02
C ARG A 2 10.98 0.30 38.48
N ARG A 3 11.74 1.35 38.79
CA ARG A 3 11.72 1.94 40.13
C ARG A 3 10.35 2.61 40.27
N ARG A 4 9.48 2.02 41.11
CA ARG A 4 8.31 2.72 41.64
C ARG A 4 8.86 3.95 42.35
N GLY A 5 8.47 5.13 41.88
CA GLY A 5 8.70 6.37 42.62
C GLY A 5 8.03 6.22 43.98
N GLU A 6 8.84 6.27 45.03
CA GLU A 6 8.38 6.47 46.39
C GLU A 6 7.75 7.85 46.44
N THR A 7 6.43 7.92 46.31
CA THR A 7 5.65 9.09 46.69
C THR A 7 5.71 9.18 48.20
N VAL A 8 6.77 9.82 48.71
CA VAL A 8 6.77 10.37 50.07
C VAL A 8 5.64 11.39 50.09
N MET A 9 4.53 11.02 50.74
CA MET A 9 3.46 11.94 51.08
C MET A 9 4.03 12.96 52.08
N ALA A 10 4.70 13.99 51.58
CA ALA A 10 4.83 15.22 52.32
C ALA A 10 3.40 15.71 52.59
N ALA A 11 3.06 15.93 53.87
CA ALA A 11 1.84 16.64 54.24
C ALA A 11 1.70 17.84 53.31
N ALA A 12 0.49 18.06 52.76
CA ALA A 12 0.24 19.12 51.80
C ALA A 12 0.54 20.47 52.44
N GLU A 13 1.80 20.87 52.37
CA GLU A 13 2.24 22.19 52.78
C GLU A 13 1.51 23.19 51.91
N LYS A 14 0.95 24.21 52.56
CA LYS A 14 0.27 25.30 51.85
C LYS A 14 1.18 25.81 50.73
N PRO A 15 0.66 26.03 49.52
CA PRO A 15 1.46 26.51 48.41
C PRO A 15 2.15 27.82 48.80
N THR A 16 3.37 28.05 48.29
CA THR A 16 4.15 29.26 48.60
C THR A 16 3.36 30.54 48.35
N LYS A 17 2.48 30.55 47.34
CA LYS A 17 1.53 31.64 47.07
C LYS A 17 0.59 31.90 48.25
N GLU A 18 -0.01 30.86 48.82
CA GLU A 18 -0.93 31.02 49.96
C GLU A 18 -0.18 31.44 51.22
N LYS A 19 1.03 30.91 51.45
CA LYS A 19 1.91 31.33 52.56
C LYS A 19 2.30 32.82 52.45
N LEU A 20 2.62 33.29 51.23
CA LEU A 20 2.92 34.71 50.96
C LEU A 20 1.71 35.62 51.21
N LEU A 21 0.52 35.21 50.81
CA LEU A 21 -0.70 36.00 51.03
C LEU A 21 -1.05 36.08 52.51
N SER A 22 -0.98 34.95 53.24
CA SER A 22 -1.27 34.97 54.67
C SER A 22 -0.27 35.80 55.49
N THR A 23 1.02 35.75 55.13
CA THR A 23 2.04 36.57 55.80
C THR A 23 1.88 38.06 55.50
N LEU A 24 1.45 38.40 54.28
CA LEU A 24 1.12 39.78 53.91
C LEU A 24 -0.10 40.31 54.69
N ASP A 25 -1.15 39.49 54.82
CA ASP A 25 -2.34 39.83 55.61
C ASP A 25 -1.99 40.04 57.09
N ASP A 26 -1.14 39.17 57.67
CA ASP A 26 -0.64 39.32 59.05
C ASP A 26 0.15 40.64 59.22
N ILE A 27 1.02 41.00 58.26
CA ILE A 27 1.77 42.27 58.27
C ILE A 27 0.81 43.46 58.22
N GLU A 28 -0.25 43.39 57.41
CA GLU A 28 -1.26 44.45 57.31
C GLU A 28 -1.97 44.66 58.66
N VAL A 29 -2.43 43.57 59.29
CA VAL A 29 -3.12 43.62 60.58
C VAL A 29 -2.23 44.22 61.66
N LEU A 30 -0.99 43.74 61.79
CA LEU A 30 -0.02 44.25 62.76
C LEU A 30 0.31 45.73 62.52
N SER A 31 0.42 46.14 61.25
CA SER A 31 0.66 47.54 60.90
C SER A 31 -0.51 48.44 61.29
N ARG A 32 -1.75 47.99 61.09
CA ARG A 32 -2.96 48.73 61.50
C ARG A 32 -3.04 48.88 63.02
N GLU A 33 -2.80 47.79 63.75
CA GLU A 33 -2.81 47.76 65.21
C GLU A 33 -1.74 48.70 65.81
N LEU A 34 -0.52 48.68 65.25
CA LEU A 34 0.56 49.59 65.66
C LEU A 34 0.18 51.06 65.44
N ILE A 35 -0.42 51.40 64.29
CA ILE A 35 -0.86 52.77 63.99
C ILE A 35 -1.97 53.21 64.95
N GLU A 36 -2.95 52.36 65.22
CA GLU A 36 -4.05 52.65 66.15
C GLU A 36 -3.53 52.87 67.57
N MET A 37 -2.62 52.02 68.04
CA MET A 37 -1.97 52.20 69.35
C MET A 37 -1.21 53.53 69.43
N LEU A 38 -0.40 53.86 68.43
CA LEU A 38 0.34 55.13 68.39
C LEU A 38 -0.59 56.35 68.34
N ALA A 39 -1.75 56.24 67.68
CA ALA A 39 -2.76 57.30 67.63
C ALA A 39 -3.46 57.50 68.98
N LEU A 40 -3.82 56.41 69.67
CA LEU A 40 -4.48 56.44 70.98
C LEU A 40 -3.56 56.97 72.10
N SER A 41 -2.28 56.58 72.04
CA SER A 41 -1.20 57.03 72.94
C SER A 41 -1.02 58.55 72.96
N ARG A 42 -1.39 59.23 71.87
CA ARG A 42 -1.32 60.70 71.75
C ARG A 42 -2.49 61.41 72.46
N THR A 43 -3.60 60.72 72.71
CA THR A 43 -4.87 61.33 73.17
C THR A 43 -5.33 60.93 74.57
N GLN A 44 -4.89 59.80 75.13
CA GLN A 44 -5.25 59.35 76.49
C GLN A 44 -4.11 58.53 77.14
N LYS A 45 -4.14 58.43 78.48
CA LYS A 45 -3.10 57.87 79.39
C LYS A 45 -2.32 56.67 78.84
N LEU A 46 -1.01 56.68 79.17
CA LEU A 46 0.03 55.64 78.99
C LEU A 46 -0.50 54.26 78.56
N PRO A 47 -0.13 53.78 77.36
CA PRO A 47 -0.17 52.35 77.01
C PRO A 47 0.53 51.53 78.09
N GLN A 48 0.17 50.25 78.23
CA GLN A 48 0.98 49.36 79.06
C GLN A 48 2.42 49.36 78.53
N PRO A 49 3.43 49.55 79.38
CA PRO A 49 4.81 49.63 78.92
C PRO A 49 5.24 48.28 78.33
N GLY A 50 5.37 48.20 77.00
CA GLY A 50 5.95 47.06 76.29
C GLY A 50 5.11 46.44 75.17
N GLU A 51 3.80 46.67 75.13
CA GLU A 51 2.92 46.09 74.07
C GLU A 51 3.30 46.60 72.67
N ASP A 52 3.67 47.88 72.59
CA ASP A 52 4.15 48.55 71.39
C ASP A 52 5.50 48.00 70.89
N THR A 53 6.36 47.55 71.81
CA THR A 53 7.60 46.86 71.43
C THR A 53 7.36 45.43 70.97
N ASP A 54 6.40 44.72 71.57
CA ASP A 54 6.05 43.34 71.21
C ASP A 54 5.44 43.26 69.80
N ILE A 55 4.53 44.18 69.46
CA ILE A 55 3.93 44.27 68.11
C ILE A 55 5.00 44.63 67.07
N LEU A 56 5.93 45.53 67.41
CA LEU A 56 7.02 45.89 66.53
C LEU A 56 7.97 44.71 66.27
N GLU A 57 8.29 43.93 67.31
CA GLU A 57 9.12 42.72 67.16
C GLU A 57 8.40 41.65 66.30
N LEU A 58 7.10 41.45 66.52
CA LEU A 58 6.30 40.53 65.71
C LEU A 58 6.22 40.98 64.24
N LEU A 59 6.09 42.29 63.98
CA LEU A 59 6.09 42.85 62.63
C LEU A 59 7.45 42.61 61.93
N VAL A 60 8.57 42.85 62.62
CA VAL A 60 9.92 42.57 62.09
C VAL A 60 10.08 41.08 61.79
N GLN A 61 9.57 40.21 62.67
CA GLN A 61 9.64 38.77 62.47
C GLN A 61 8.82 38.32 61.24
N ARG A 62 7.62 38.88 61.04
CA ARG A 62 6.78 38.58 59.86
C ARG A 62 7.34 39.14 58.57
N ASP A 63 7.92 40.35 58.58
CA ASP A 63 8.61 40.91 57.42
C ASP A 63 9.78 40.02 56.99
N LYS A 64 10.57 39.52 57.95
CA LYS A 64 11.65 38.56 57.67
C LYS A 64 11.13 37.27 57.04
N GLU A 65 10.07 36.69 57.60
CA GLU A 65 9.43 35.48 57.04
C GLU A 65 8.91 35.73 55.62
N PHE A 66 8.30 36.90 55.37
CA PHE A 66 7.82 37.28 54.05
C PHE A 66 8.97 37.43 53.03
N GLN A 67 10.10 38.02 53.42
CA GLN A 67 11.29 38.12 52.57
C GLN A 67 11.87 36.75 52.22
N GLU A 68 11.94 35.82 53.17
CA GLU A 68 12.39 34.44 52.94
C GLU A 68 11.46 33.68 51.98
N LEU A 69 10.13 33.84 52.15
CA LEU A 69 9.14 33.26 51.24
C LEU A 69 9.21 33.88 49.84
N MET A 70 9.48 35.18 49.73
CA MET A 70 9.64 35.87 48.45
C MET A 70 10.85 35.33 47.68
N GLN A 71 11.97 35.12 48.38
CA GLN A 71 13.17 34.53 47.78
C GLN A 71 12.89 33.11 47.27
N THR A 72 12.19 32.29 48.06
CA THR A 72 11.76 30.95 47.66
C THR A 72 10.88 31.00 46.40
N ALA A 73 9.93 31.93 46.32
CA ALA A 73 9.06 32.07 45.15
C ALA A 73 9.83 32.44 43.87
N VAL A 74 10.86 33.28 43.99
CA VAL A 74 11.74 33.63 42.85
C VAL A 74 12.52 32.40 42.37
N GLU A 75 13.05 31.59 43.28
CA GLU A 75 13.75 30.35 42.94
C GLU A 75 12.82 29.34 42.26
N GLN A 76 11.61 29.15 42.80
CA GLN A 76 10.58 28.32 42.18
C GLN A 76 10.23 28.81 40.76
N GLY A 77 10.17 30.12 40.54
CA GLY A 77 9.95 30.71 39.22
C GLY A 77 11.04 30.36 38.21
N LYS A 78 12.31 30.40 38.62
CA LYS A 78 13.45 30.00 37.77
C LYS A 78 13.37 28.52 37.39
N VAL A 79 13.14 27.65 38.38
CA VAL A 79 13.00 26.20 38.16
C VAL A 79 11.82 25.91 37.24
N HIS A 80 10.70 26.61 37.39
CA HIS A 80 9.54 26.44 36.52
C HIS A 80 9.84 26.87 35.07
N GLN A 81 10.61 27.93 34.87
CA GLN A 81 11.03 28.35 33.53
C GLN A 81 11.93 27.31 32.86
N GLU A 82 12.87 26.73 33.62
CA GLU A 82 13.72 25.63 33.13
C GLU A 82 12.89 24.39 32.79
N MET A 83 11.91 24.05 33.63
CA MET A 83 10.98 22.95 33.39
C MET A 83 10.20 23.13 32.09
N GLN A 84 9.64 24.32 31.84
CA GLN A 84 8.93 24.62 30.60
C GLN A 84 9.85 24.53 29.37
N ALA A 85 11.10 24.97 29.48
CA ALA A 85 12.07 24.84 28.40
C ALA A 85 12.38 23.38 28.09
N LEU A 86 12.53 22.56 29.13
CA LEU A 86 12.80 21.14 29.00
C LEU A 86 11.59 20.38 28.43
N GLU A 87 10.36 20.71 28.84
CA GLU A 87 9.13 20.14 28.30
C GLU A 87 9.02 20.36 26.78
N LYS A 88 9.30 21.58 26.31
CA LYS A 88 9.29 21.88 24.85
C LYS A 88 10.33 21.05 24.09
N GLU A 89 11.50 20.85 24.67
CA GLU A 89 12.55 20.06 24.05
C GLU A 89 12.19 18.56 24.04
N VAL A 90 11.51 18.06 25.07
CA VAL A 90 10.96 16.70 25.10
C VAL A 90 9.90 16.53 24.00
N GLU A 91 8.95 17.47 23.89
CA GLU A 91 7.91 17.43 22.86
C GLU A 91 8.50 17.42 21.44
N LYS A 92 9.55 18.22 21.21
CA LYS A 92 10.29 18.21 19.95
C LYS A 92 10.93 16.85 19.67
N ARG A 93 11.61 16.27 20.65
CA ARG A 93 12.24 14.95 20.50
C ARG A 93 11.21 13.85 20.26
N ASP A 94 10.07 13.91 20.93
CA ASP A 94 8.98 12.94 20.72
C ASP A 94 8.42 13.06 19.29
N SER A 95 8.29 14.27 18.75
CA SER A 95 7.90 14.49 17.35
C SER A 95 8.93 13.89 16.38
N ASP A 96 10.22 14.12 16.62
CA ASP A 96 11.31 13.56 15.79
C ASP A 96 11.28 12.02 15.82
N ILE A 97 11.08 11.42 17.01
CA ILE A 97 10.97 9.96 17.16
C ILE A 97 9.78 9.41 16.37
N GLN A 98 8.62 10.06 16.43
CA GLN A 98 7.44 9.64 15.67
C GLN A 98 7.69 9.70 14.16
N GLN A 99 8.35 10.76 13.68
CA GLN A 99 8.69 10.89 12.28
C GLN A 99 9.67 9.80 11.83
N LEU A 100 10.73 9.54 12.61
CA LEU A 100 11.69 8.48 12.32
C LEU A 100 11.03 7.10 12.30
N GLN A 101 10.13 6.83 13.25
CA GLN A 101 9.38 5.57 13.29
C GLN A 101 8.52 5.38 12.04
N LYS A 102 7.87 6.46 11.55
CA LYS A 102 7.08 6.42 10.32
C LYS A 102 7.96 6.09 9.11
N GLN A 103 9.10 6.77 8.98
CA GLN A 103 10.05 6.53 7.88
C GLN A 103 10.63 5.12 7.91
N LEU A 104 10.94 4.59 9.09
CA LEU A 104 11.44 3.22 9.24
C LEU A 104 10.41 2.18 8.79
N LYS A 105 9.13 2.35 9.15
CA LYS A 105 8.05 1.46 8.69
C LYS A 105 7.86 1.52 7.17
N GLU A 106 7.97 2.70 6.58
CA GLU A 106 7.90 2.86 5.14
C GLU A 106 9.08 2.19 4.43
N ALA A 107 10.30 2.40 4.93
CA ALA A 107 11.50 1.74 4.42
C ALA A 107 11.43 0.21 4.55
N GLU A 108 10.93 -0.30 5.68
CA GLU A 108 10.68 -1.73 5.89
C GLU A 108 9.72 -2.28 4.84
N HIS A 109 8.62 -1.58 4.57
CA HIS A 109 7.63 -2.00 3.58
C HIS A 109 8.20 -2.05 2.16
N ILE A 110 8.94 -1.02 1.76
CA ILE A 110 9.62 -0.98 0.45
C ILE A 110 10.60 -2.13 0.33
N LEU A 111 11.42 -2.36 1.36
CA LEU A 111 12.42 -3.42 1.35
C LEU A 111 11.77 -4.81 1.30
N ALA A 112 10.71 -5.05 2.07
CA ALA A 112 9.96 -6.32 2.04
C ALA A 112 9.42 -6.61 0.63
N THR A 113 8.84 -5.59 -0.01
CA THR A 113 8.32 -5.70 -1.38
C THR A 113 9.44 -5.96 -2.40
N ALA A 114 10.55 -5.23 -2.31
CA ALA A 114 11.69 -5.40 -3.18
C ALA A 114 12.31 -6.81 -3.05
N VAL A 115 12.44 -7.32 -1.82
CA VAL A 115 12.95 -8.68 -1.56
C VAL A 115 12.00 -9.74 -2.12
N TYR A 116 10.68 -9.56 -1.97
CA TYR A 116 9.70 -10.47 -2.55
C TYR A 116 9.80 -10.51 -4.08
N GLN A 117 9.82 -9.34 -4.72
CA GLN A 117 9.96 -9.24 -6.18
C GLN A 117 11.29 -9.82 -6.67
N ALA A 118 12.39 -9.58 -5.96
CA ALA A 118 13.69 -10.16 -6.30
C ALA A 118 13.67 -11.69 -6.24
N LYS A 119 13.01 -12.28 -5.23
CA LYS A 119 12.85 -13.73 -5.12
C LYS A 119 12.03 -14.32 -6.27
N GLU A 120 10.94 -13.66 -6.67
CA GLU A 120 10.14 -14.10 -7.82
C GLU A 120 10.95 -14.00 -9.13
N LYS A 121 11.73 -12.93 -9.32
CA LYS A 121 12.65 -12.81 -10.46
C LYS A 121 13.74 -13.89 -10.47
N LEU A 122 14.28 -14.28 -9.32
CA LEU A 122 15.24 -15.37 -9.25
C LEU A 122 14.61 -16.70 -9.67
N LYS A 123 13.38 -17.00 -9.23
CA LYS A 123 12.65 -18.20 -9.67
C LYS A 123 12.45 -18.24 -11.18
N SER A 124 12.09 -17.10 -11.79
CA SER A 124 11.90 -17.04 -13.25
C SER A 124 13.22 -17.22 -14.01
N ILE A 125 14.32 -16.66 -13.51
CA ILE A 125 15.68 -16.88 -14.05
C ILE A 125 16.07 -18.36 -13.94
N GLU A 126 15.84 -19.01 -12.81
CA GLU A 126 16.15 -20.44 -12.65
C GLU A 126 15.33 -21.32 -13.59
N LYS A 127 14.03 -21.01 -13.75
CA LYS A 127 13.17 -21.69 -14.73
C LYS A 127 13.69 -21.52 -16.16
N ALA A 128 14.09 -20.30 -16.54
CA ALA A 128 14.66 -20.02 -17.86
C ALA A 128 16.01 -20.72 -18.07
N ARG A 129 16.86 -20.77 -17.04
CA ARG A 129 18.15 -21.48 -17.08
C ARG A 129 17.96 -22.98 -17.29
N ASN A 130 17.01 -23.59 -16.58
CA ASN A 130 16.70 -25.02 -16.73
C ASN A 130 16.10 -25.34 -18.11
N GLY A 131 15.35 -24.41 -18.69
CA GLY A 131 14.82 -24.50 -20.06
C GLY A 131 15.71 -23.89 -21.13
N SER A 132 17.01 -23.68 -20.85
CA SER A 132 17.90 -23.06 -21.83
C SER A 132 18.10 -23.97 -23.03
N ILE A 133 17.80 -23.43 -24.22
CA ILE A 133 17.99 -24.09 -25.51
C ILE A 133 19.24 -23.48 -26.15
N SER A 134 20.09 -24.30 -26.76
CA SER A 134 21.28 -23.76 -27.42
C SER A 134 20.88 -22.87 -28.59
N SER A 135 21.59 -21.75 -28.77
CA SER A 135 21.36 -20.86 -29.91
C SER A 135 21.55 -21.58 -31.24
N GLU A 136 22.44 -22.57 -31.29
CA GLU A 136 22.65 -23.41 -32.47
C GLU A 136 21.42 -24.26 -32.82
N GLU A 137 20.73 -24.86 -31.83
CA GLU A 137 19.48 -25.59 -32.07
C GLU A 137 18.37 -24.67 -32.57
N ILE A 138 18.26 -23.45 -32.01
CA ILE A 138 17.30 -22.45 -32.48
C ILE A 138 17.58 -22.10 -33.94
N ILE A 139 18.85 -21.84 -34.29
CA ILE A 139 19.25 -21.51 -35.67
C ILE A 139 18.96 -22.67 -36.62
N LYS A 140 19.33 -23.91 -36.26
CA LYS A 140 19.05 -25.11 -37.06
C LYS A 140 17.56 -25.33 -37.25
N TYR A 141 16.77 -25.17 -36.20
CA TYR A 141 15.31 -25.35 -36.23
C TYR A 141 14.64 -24.26 -37.07
N ALA A 142 15.04 -23.00 -36.90
CA ALA A 142 14.54 -21.87 -37.69
C ALA A 142 14.87 -22.02 -39.17
N HIS A 143 16.09 -22.46 -39.51
CA HIS A 143 16.47 -22.78 -40.88
C HIS A 143 15.61 -23.90 -41.45
N ARG A 144 15.39 -24.98 -40.70
CA ARG A 144 14.53 -26.10 -41.14
C ARG A 144 13.10 -25.63 -41.41
N ILE A 145 12.53 -24.82 -40.53
CA ILE A 145 11.20 -24.23 -40.72
C ILE A 145 11.15 -23.35 -41.98
N SER A 146 12.18 -22.53 -42.19
CA SER A 146 12.27 -21.61 -43.33
C SER A 146 12.43 -22.36 -44.66
N ALA A 147 13.26 -23.41 -44.68
CA ALA A 147 13.50 -24.23 -45.87
C ALA A 147 12.29 -25.10 -46.25
N SER A 148 11.51 -25.55 -45.26
CA SER A 148 10.34 -26.41 -45.48
C SER A 148 9.08 -25.67 -45.92
N ASN A 149 9.13 -24.34 -46.16
CA ASN A 149 7.97 -23.50 -46.52
C ASN A 149 6.75 -23.67 -45.57
N ALA A 150 6.98 -24.10 -44.33
CA ALA A 150 5.94 -24.55 -43.40
C ALA A 150 5.38 -23.42 -42.50
N VAL A 151 5.87 -22.19 -42.65
CA VAL A 151 5.49 -21.05 -41.78
C VAL A 151 4.20 -20.40 -42.24
N CYS A 152 4.10 -20.09 -43.53
CA CYS A 152 2.96 -19.42 -44.13
C CYS A 152 2.88 -19.73 -45.63
N ALA A 153 1.68 -19.70 -46.19
CA ALA A 153 1.50 -19.77 -47.64
C ALA A 153 2.07 -18.50 -48.28
N PRO A 154 2.91 -18.59 -49.32
CA PRO A 154 3.29 -17.45 -50.13
C PRO A 154 2.05 -16.68 -50.63
N LEU A 155 2.13 -15.35 -50.76
CA LEU A 155 1.01 -14.51 -51.25
C LEU A 155 0.50 -14.93 -52.64
N ASN A 156 1.34 -15.61 -53.44
CA ASN A 156 1.01 -16.13 -54.76
C ASN A 156 0.80 -17.66 -54.79
N TRP A 157 0.59 -18.29 -53.63
CA TRP A 157 0.38 -19.73 -53.56
C TRP A 157 -0.94 -20.12 -54.24
N VAL A 158 -0.87 -21.13 -55.10
CA VAL A 158 -2.02 -21.71 -55.80
C VAL A 158 -2.06 -23.22 -55.60
N PRO A 159 -3.23 -23.88 -55.68
CA PRO A 159 -3.31 -25.33 -55.67
C PRO A 159 -2.39 -25.95 -56.75
N GLY A 160 -1.46 -26.80 -56.30
CA GLY A 160 -0.41 -27.38 -57.15
C GLY A 160 0.99 -26.76 -56.96
N ASP A 161 1.11 -25.64 -56.25
CA ASP A 161 2.41 -25.06 -55.87
C ASP A 161 3.09 -25.94 -54.79
N PRO A 162 4.32 -26.44 -55.03
CA PRO A 162 5.08 -27.22 -54.06
C PRO A 162 5.35 -26.49 -52.74
N ARG A 163 5.35 -25.15 -52.71
CA ARG A 163 5.61 -24.29 -51.54
C ARG A 163 4.35 -24.12 -50.67
N ARG A 164 3.73 -25.24 -50.26
CA ARG A 164 2.53 -25.24 -49.40
C ARG A 164 2.91 -25.34 -47.92
N PRO A 165 2.17 -24.68 -47.01
CA PRO A 165 2.50 -24.67 -45.58
C PRO A 165 1.96 -25.88 -44.80
N TYR A 166 1.41 -26.90 -45.47
CA TYR A 166 0.79 -28.06 -44.83
C TYR A 166 1.12 -29.38 -45.56
N PRO A 167 1.11 -30.52 -44.85
CA PRO A 167 1.32 -31.83 -45.46
C PRO A 167 0.22 -32.21 -46.47
N THR A 168 0.59 -32.90 -47.55
CA THR A 168 -0.40 -33.53 -48.46
C THR A 168 -0.97 -34.81 -47.88
N ASP A 169 -2.14 -35.19 -48.38
CA ASP A 169 -2.73 -36.51 -48.17
C ASP A 169 -1.76 -37.66 -48.42
N LEU A 170 -0.97 -37.60 -49.50
CA LEU A 170 0.01 -38.62 -49.81
C LEU A 170 1.12 -38.67 -48.76
N GLU A 171 1.67 -37.52 -48.36
CA GLU A 171 2.68 -37.43 -47.29
C GLU A 171 2.13 -37.95 -45.95
N MET A 172 0.89 -37.58 -45.60
CA MET A 172 0.22 -38.06 -44.39
C MET A 172 -0.01 -39.58 -44.40
N ARG A 173 -0.47 -40.14 -45.53
CA ARG A 173 -0.68 -41.59 -45.71
C ARG A 173 0.64 -42.37 -45.75
N SER A 174 1.72 -41.76 -46.24
CA SER A 174 3.07 -42.34 -46.26
C SER A 174 3.79 -42.27 -44.91
N GLY A 175 3.25 -41.50 -43.96
CA GLY A 175 3.81 -41.37 -42.62
C GLY A 175 3.65 -42.65 -41.79
N ILE A 176 4.36 -42.71 -40.66
CA ILE A 176 4.33 -43.83 -39.71
C ILE A 176 2.89 -44.20 -39.32
N LEU A 177 2.05 -43.19 -39.03
CA LEU A 177 0.65 -43.40 -38.65
C LEU A 177 -0.19 -44.02 -39.79
N GLY A 178 0.03 -43.60 -41.04
CA GLY A 178 -0.63 -44.18 -42.20
C GLY A 178 -0.19 -45.63 -42.47
N ASN A 179 1.11 -45.92 -42.32
CA ASN A 179 1.64 -47.27 -42.47
C ASN A 179 1.12 -48.23 -41.39
N MET A 180 0.97 -47.76 -40.14
CA MET A 180 0.38 -48.53 -39.05
C MET A 180 -1.09 -48.85 -39.30
N SER A 181 -1.84 -47.92 -39.92
CA SER A 181 -3.23 -48.15 -40.33
C SER A 181 -3.36 -49.17 -41.47
N ASN A 182 -2.32 -49.33 -42.29
CA ASN A 182 -2.28 -50.26 -43.43
C ASN A 182 -1.58 -51.58 -43.11
N MET A 183 -1.15 -51.78 -41.86
CA MET A 183 -0.61 -53.05 -41.41
C MET A 183 -1.73 -54.10 -41.51
N PRO A 184 -1.48 -55.30 -42.07
CA PRO A 184 -2.53 -56.29 -42.23
C PRO A 184 -2.94 -56.76 -40.84
N THR A 185 -3.97 -56.14 -40.28
CA THR A 185 -4.78 -56.77 -39.24
C THR A 185 -5.30 -58.05 -39.87
N ASN A 186 -4.71 -59.16 -39.43
CA ASN A 186 -4.93 -60.48 -39.96
C ASN A 186 -6.43 -60.84 -39.86
N GLY A 187 -7.12 -60.77 -41.01
CA GLY A 187 -8.57 -60.96 -41.17
C GLY A 187 -9.33 -59.71 -40.75
N VAL A 188 -10.02 -58.98 -41.63
CA VAL A 188 -11.26 -59.38 -42.30
C VAL A 188 -11.42 -58.51 -43.55
N ASN A 189 -11.85 -59.14 -44.65
CA ASN A 189 -12.25 -58.52 -45.91
C ASN A 189 -13.05 -57.22 -45.70
N GLY A 190 -12.51 -56.12 -46.23
CA GLY A 190 -13.22 -54.84 -46.30
C GLY A 190 -12.70 -54.04 -47.48
N HIS A 191 -13.26 -54.28 -48.67
CA HIS A 191 -13.14 -53.39 -49.82
C HIS A 191 -13.69 -52.02 -49.38
N LEU A 192 -12.82 -51.04 -49.15
CA LEU A 192 -13.22 -49.66 -48.88
C LEU A 192 -13.08 -48.81 -50.16
N PRO A 193 -14.04 -47.92 -50.45
CA PRO A 193 -14.16 -47.22 -51.73
C PRO A 193 -13.24 -46.00 -51.78
N GLY A 194 -11.93 -46.22 -51.67
CA GLY A 194 -10.90 -45.17 -51.74
C GLY A 194 -10.18 -45.09 -53.09
N ASP A 195 -10.08 -46.21 -53.81
CA ASP A 195 -9.29 -46.32 -55.05
C ASP A 195 -9.95 -45.69 -56.30
N ALA A 196 -11.20 -45.23 -56.19
CA ALA A 196 -11.91 -44.61 -57.33
C ALA A 196 -11.50 -43.15 -57.60
N LEU A 197 -10.93 -42.43 -56.62
CA LEU A 197 -10.52 -41.03 -56.80
C LEU A 197 -9.18 -40.88 -57.54
N ALA A 198 -8.37 -41.94 -57.62
CA ALA A 198 -7.15 -41.98 -58.42
C ALA A 198 -7.41 -42.05 -59.94
N ALA A 199 -8.66 -42.24 -60.37
CA ALA A 199 -9.04 -42.46 -61.77
C ALA A 199 -9.62 -41.22 -62.50
N GLY A 200 -9.36 -40.00 -62.02
CA GLY A 200 -9.51 -38.78 -62.83
C GLY A 200 -10.89 -38.51 -63.45
N ARG A 201 -11.98 -39.01 -62.85
CA ARG A 201 -13.35 -38.70 -63.31
C ARG A 201 -14.08 -37.82 -62.29
N LEU A 202 -14.25 -36.55 -62.64
CA LEU A 202 -15.19 -35.65 -61.98
C LEU A 202 -16.61 -35.82 -62.54
N PRO A 203 -17.65 -35.73 -61.70
CA PRO A 203 -18.89 -35.09 -62.08
C PRO A 203 -19.01 -33.72 -61.41
N ASP A 204 -19.56 -32.78 -62.18
CA ASP A 204 -19.81 -31.38 -61.84
C ASP A 204 -20.76 -31.20 -60.65
N ILE A 205 -20.48 -30.12 -59.90
CA ILE A 205 -21.37 -29.38 -59.00
C ILE A 205 -21.97 -30.19 -57.85
N LEU A 206 -21.25 -30.24 -56.71
CA LEU A 206 -21.81 -30.04 -55.37
C LEU A 206 -20.68 -29.48 -54.46
N THR A 207 -20.85 -28.25 -53.98
CA THR A 207 -20.01 -27.63 -52.95
C THR A 207 -19.92 -28.53 -51.71
N PRO A 208 -18.72 -28.81 -51.15
CA PRO A 208 -18.61 -29.55 -49.90
C PRO A 208 -19.07 -28.66 -48.75
N GLN A 209 -20.20 -29.01 -48.12
CA GLN A 209 -20.65 -28.38 -46.88
C GLN A 209 -19.79 -28.91 -45.73
N TYR A 210 -18.93 -28.05 -45.19
CA TYR A 210 -18.13 -28.40 -44.02
C TYR A 210 -18.95 -28.21 -42.72
N PRO A 211 -18.77 -29.06 -41.69
CA PRO A 211 -19.61 -29.05 -40.47
C PRO A 211 -19.59 -27.78 -39.61
N TRP A 212 -18.78 -26.76 -39.95
CA TRP A 212 -18.58 -25.54 -39.16
C TRP A 212 -19.23 -24.29 -39.77
N GLN A 213 -20.03 -24.41 -40.84
CA GLN A 213 -20.80 -23.29 -41.39
C GLN A 213 -22.23 -23.29 -40.82
N SER A 214 -22.51 -22.33 -39.94
CA SER A 214 -23.86 -22.06 -39.40
C SER A 214 -24.70 -21.25 -40.39
N ALA A 215 -25.97 -21.63 -40.55
CA ALA A 215 -26.95 -20.86 -41.32
C ALA A 215 -27.72 -19.90 -40.39
N ASP A 216 -27.60 -18.60 -40.64
CA ASP A 216 -28.37 -17.56 -39.95
C ASP A 216 -29.87 -17.67 -40.31
N VAL A 217 -30.74 -17.58 -39.30
CA VAL A 217 -32.17 -17.34 -39.49
C VAL A 217 -32.59 -16.12 -38.68
N SER A 218 -32.88 -15.04 -39.41
CA SER A 218 -33.62 -13.87 -38.90
C SER A 218 -35.10 -14.21 -38.79
N MET A 219 -35.72 -13.96 -37.64
CA MET A 219 -37.09 -13.41 -37.58
C MET A 219 -37.37 -12.72 -36.25
N GLY A 220 -37.87 -11.49 -36.32
CA GLY A 220 -38.23 -10.67 -35.15
C GLY A 220 -39.68 -10.86 -34.69
N ILE A 221 -40.01 -10.28 -33.53
CA ILE A 221 -41.28 -9.62 -33.15
C ILE A 221 -41.15 -9.07 -31.71
N LEU A 222 -41.72 -7.87 -31.49
CA LEU A 222 -41.74 -7.01 -30.28
C LEU A 222 -42.78 -7.45 -29.19
N PRO A 223 -42.82 -6.84 -27.98
CA PRO A 223 -43.28 -7.46 -26.72
C PRO A 223 -44.71 -7.08 -26.28
N PRO A 224 -45.21 -7.66 -25.16
CA PRO A 224 -45.75 -6.82 -24.08
C PRO A 224 -45.49 -7.34 -22.64
N HIS A 225 -45.96 -6.55 -21.67
CA HIS A 225 -45.51 -6.38 -20.29
C HIS A 225 -46.38 -7.13 -19.23
N HIS A 226 -45.80 -7.36 -18.03
CA HIS A 226 -46.36 -7.62 -16.68
C HIS A 226 -46.74 -9.04 -16.20
N GLY A 227 -46.15 -9.44 -15.05
CA GLY A 227 -46.71 -10.40 -14.07
C GLY A 227 -45.66 -11.13 -13.20
N ASN A 228 -45.66 -10.89 -11.88
CA ASN A 228 -44.90 -11.59 -10.81
C ASN A 228 -44.86 -13.12 -10.95
N ASP A 229 -43.77 -13.78 -10.53
CA ASP A 229 -43.66 -14.49 -9.22
C ASP A 229 -42.41 -15.42 -9.11
N PHE A 230 -41.87 -15.53 -7.90
CA PHE A 230 -40.98 -16.57 -7.32
C PHE A 230 -39.69 -17.08 -8.03
N GLY A 231 -38.54 -16.70 -7.43
CA GLY A 231 -37.57 -17.63 -6.84
C GLY A 231 -36.73 -18.53 -7.77
N LEU A 232 -35.44 -18.22 -7.88
CA LEU A 232 -34.26 -19.10 -7.71
C LEU A 232 -33.00 -18.35 -8.21
N GLU A 233 -32.12 -17.99 -7.27
CA GLU A 233 -30.81 -17.37 -7.53
C GLU A 233 -29.76 -18.47 -7.75
N PRO A 234 -28.98 -18.48 -8.86
CA PRO A 234 -27.77 -19.28 -8.98
C PRO A 234 -26.51 -18.47 -8.60
N PRO A 235 -25.45 -19.13 -8.08
CA PRO A 235 -24.33 -18.45 -7.43
C PRO A 235 -23.45 -17.66 -8.40
N GLY A 236 -22.96 -16.52 -7.93
CA GLY A 236 -22.19 -15.53 -8.69
C GLY A 236 -20.96 -16.06 -9.44
N HIS A 237 -20.85 -15.63 -10.69
CA HIS A 237 -19.64 -15.74 -11.49
C HIS A 237 -18.67 -14.59 -11.14
N ASN A 238 -17.42 -14.96 -10.81
CA ASN A 238 -16.30 -14.06 -10.61
C ASN A 238 -16.15 -13.07 -11.77
N LYS A 239 -16.21 -11.78 -11.42
CA LYS A 239 -15.95 -10.65 -12.29
C LYS A 239 -14.57 -10.10 -11.92
N GLU A 240 -13.52 -10.74 -12.42
CA GLU A 240 -12.13 -10.31 -12.20
C GLU A 240 -11.21 -10.53 -13.40
N ASN A 241 -11.73 -10.62 -14.63
CA ASN A 241 -10.88 -10.83 -15.80
C ASN A 241 -11.35 -10.08 -17.05
N GLU A 242 -11.67 -8.80 -16.89
CA GLU A 242 -11.88 -7.84 -17.97
C GLU A 242 -11.27 -6.50 -17.55
N ASP A 243 -9.95 -6.36 -17.67
CA ASP A 243 -9.23 -5.08 -17.76
C ASP A 243 -7.73 -5.37 -17.90
N ASP A 244 -7.28 -5.78 -19.10
CA ASP A 244 -5.88 -5.62 -19.53
C ASP A 244 -5.79 -5.86 -21.05
N VAL A 245 -6.37 -4.93 -21.82
CA VAL A 245 -5.97 -4.71 -23.21
C VAL A 245 -5.36 -3.32 -23.29
N GLU A 246 -4.08 -3.22 -22.92
CA GLU A 246 -3.29 -2.02 -23.12
C GLU A 246 -3.28 -1.66 -24.61
N ALA A 247 -4.02 -0.61 -24.96
CA ALA A 247 -3.95 0.01 -26.27
C ALA A 247 -2.52 0.55 -26.46
N MET A 248 -1.77 -0.10 -27.35
CA MET A 248 -0.44 0.37 -27.75
C MET A 248 -0.57 1.74 -28.42
N SER A 249 -0.12 2.78 -27.73
CA SER A 249 0.03 4.11 -28.33
C SER A 249 1.22 4.06 -29.28
N THR A 250 0.95 4.33 -30.56
CA THR A 250 1.96 4.58 -31.58
C THR A 250 2.57 5.96 -31.34
N ASP A 251 3.84 5.99 -30.94
CA ASP A 251 4.67 7.19 -30.88
C ASP A 251 5.06 7.60 -32.31
N SER A 252 4.19 8.37 -32.97
CA SER A 252 4.58 9.07 -34.20
C SER A 252 5.47 10.26 -33.85
N SER A 253 6.77 10.05 -33.96
CA SER A 253 7.77 11.13 -34.00
C SER A 253 7.64 11.93 -35.31
N SER A 254 7.48 13.24 -35.21
CA SER A 254 7.75 14.18 -36.31
C SER A 254 8.18 15.53 -35.73
N SER A 255 9.49 15.74 -35.65
CA SER A 255 10.11 17.06 -35.52
C SER A 255 10.67 17.44 -36.88
N SER A 256 10.01 18.38 -37.56
CA SER A 256 10.57 19.11 -38.70
C SER A 256 11.18 20.41 -38.17
N SER A 257 12.51 20.46 -38.10
CA SER A 257 13.26 21.71 -38.00
C SER A 257 13.66 22.13 -39.40
N ASP A 258 13.12 23.25 -39.87
CA ASP A 258 13.62 23.99 -41.02
C ASP A 258 14.51 25.13 -40.51
N SER A 259 15.72 25.21 -41.03
CA SER A 259 16.69 26.29 -40.83
C SER A 259 17.59 26.34 -42.08
N ASP A 260 17.21 27.19 -43.04
CA ASP A 260 18.04 28.18 -43.77
C ASP A 260 17.19 28.90 -44.84
#